data_AF-A0A942YIU1-F1
#
_entry.id   AF-A0A942YIU1-F1
#
_cell.length_a   1.000
_cell.length_b   1.000
_cell.length_c   1.000
_cell.angle_alpha   90.00
_cell.angle_beta   90.00
_cell.angle_gamma   90.00
#
_symmetry.space_group_name_H-M   'P 1'
#
loop_
_entity.id
_entity.type
_entity.pdbx_description
1 polymer ?
#
loop_
_entity_poly.entity_id
_entity_poly.type
_entity_poly.pdbx_seq_one_letter_code
_entity_poly.pdbx_strand_id
1 'polypeptide(L)' 'MSKLGSSARPAVLCVNSEEKANELNAVCEEMGWKVVINIDPVKPEDISDYQRLMGKKLKTR' A
#
# COMPACT_ATOMS: atom_id res chain seq x y z
N MET A 1 -19.62 -4.66 0.16
CA MET A 1 -18.17 -4.95 0.01
C MET A 1 -17.43 -3.64 -0.11
N SER A 2 -16.71 -3.21 0.94
CA SER A 2 -15.96 -1.94 0.89
C SER A 2 -14.70 -2.10 0.05
N LYS A 3 -14.44 -1.17 -0.87
CA LYS A 3 -13.23 -1.13 -1.70
C LYS A 3 -12.01 -0.89 -0.79
N LEU A 4 -10.94 -1.60 -1.10
CA LEU A 4 -9.63 -1.43 -0.48
C LEU A 4 -9.12 -0.02 -0.87
N GLY A 5 -8.47 0.70 0.05
CA GLY A 5 -8.07 2.12 -0.09
C GLY A 5 -9.18 3.13 0.16
N SER A 6 -10.33 2.72 0.72
CA SER A 6 -11.42 3.63 1.13
C SER A 6 -11.39 3.85 2.65
N SER A 7 -12.07 4.89 3.18
CA SER A 7 -12.13 5.13 4.64
C SER A 7 -12.59 3.91 5.46
N ALA A 8 -13.44 3.04 4.88
CA ALA A 8 -13.89 1.81 5.54
C ALA A 8 -12.88 0.65 5.49
N ARG A 9 -11.91 0.69 4.58
CA ARG A 9 -10.84 -0.31 4.38
C ARG A 9 -9.58 0.38 3.86
N PRO A 10 -8.80 1.05 4.72
CA PRO A 10 -7.52 1.61 4.31
C PRO A 10 -6.56 0.48 3.93
N ALA A 11 -5.67 0.75 2.98
CA ALA A 11 -4.64 -0.19 2.54
C ALA A 11 -3.48 -0.14 3.53
N VAL A 12 -3.04 -1.27 4.07
CA VAL A 12 -1.91 -1.31 5.01
C VAL A 12 -0.66 -1.75 4.27
N LEU A 13 0.42 -0.98 4.39
CA LEU A 13 1.69 -1.25 3.73
C LEU A 13 2.79 -1.32 4.79
N CYS A 14 3.65 -2.32 4.69
CA CYS A 14 4.88 -2.39 5.47
C CYS A 14 6.08 -2.16 4.54
N VAL A 15 6.98 -1.27 4.94
CA VAL A 15 8.24 -1.01 4.22
C VAL A 15 9.40 -1.03 5.20
N ASN A 16 10.62 -1.22 4.71
CA ASN A 16 11.81 -1.25 5.56
C ASN A 16 12.51 0.10 5.67
N SER A 17 12.09 1.07 4.86
CA SER A 17 12.74 2.36 4.71
C SER A 17 11.72 3.48 4.65
N GLU A 18 12.06 4.60 5.29
CA GLU A 18 11.23 5.80 5.29
C GLU A 18 11.12 6.44 3.89
N GLU A 19 12.17 6.34 3.06
CA GLU A 19 12.14 6.83 1.67
C GLU A 19 11.01 6.16 0.86
N LYS A 20 10.93 4.83 0.91
CA LYS A 20 9.84 4.06 0.29
C LYS A 20 8.48 4.39 0.89
N ALA A 21 8.43 4.63 2.20
CA ALA A 21 7.18 5.04 2.84
C ALA A 21 6.69 6.36 2.26
N ASN A 22 7.58 7.34 2.13
CA ASN A 22 7.23 8.66 1.65
C ASN A 22 6.82 8.63 0.16
N GLU A 23 7.54 7.86 -0.68
CA GLU A 23 7.15 7.65 -2.08
C GLU A 23 5.77 7.00 -2.22
N LEU A 24 5.52 5.90 -1.49
CA LEU A 24 4.23 5.21 -1.55
C LEU A 24 3.10 6.10 -1.00
N ASN A 25 3.37 6.87 0.05
CA ASN A 25 2.39 7.78 0.62
C ASN A 25 2.00 8.85 -0.40
N ALA A 26 2.99 9.49 -1.03
CA ALA A 26 2.76 10.52 -2.05
C ALA A 26 1.92 9.99 -3.24
N VAL A 27 2.25 8.80 -3.74
CA VAL A 27 1.49 8.16 -4.84
C VAL A 27 0.05 7.84 -4.42
N CYS A 28 -0.13 7.34 -3.20
CA CYS A 28 -1.46 7.01 -2.68
C CYS A 28 -2.30 8.26 -2.40
N GLU A 29 -1.70 9.33 -1.88
CA GLU A 29 -2.36 10.62 -1.69
C GLU A 29 -2.77 11.24 -3.03
N GLU A 30 -1.90 11.20 -4.05
CA GLU A 30 -2.22 11.70 -5.40
C GLU A 30 -3.40 10.94 -6.01
N MET A 31 -3.50 9.63 -5.76
CA MET A 31 -4.63 8.80 -6.19
C MET A 31 -5.87 8.89 -5.27
N GLY A 32 -5.79 9.63 -4.16
CA GLY A 32 -6.89 9.78 -3.20
C GLY A 32 -7.20 8.49 -2.42
N TRP A 33 -6.23 7.59 -2.28
CA TRP A 33 -6.37 6.34 -1.53
C TRP A 33 -5.99 6.51 -0.07
N LYS A 34 -6.83 5.96 0.81
CA LYS A 34 -6.50 5.83 2.24
C LYS A 34 -5.51 4.69 2.42
N VAL A 35 -4.26 5.00 2.74
CA VAL A 35 -3.24 4.01 3.08
C VAL A 35 -2.62 4.29 4.45
N VAL A 36 -2.14 3.24 5.10
CA VAL A 36 -1.41 3.27 6.37
C VAL A 36 -0.08 2.59 6.12
N ILE A 37 1.01 3.35 6.17
CA ILE A 37 2.35 2.83 5.93
C ILE A 37 3.08 2.68 7.26
N ASN A 38 3.55 1.47 7.53
CA ASN A 38 4.39 1.13 8.67
C ASN A 38 5.83 0.94 8.17
N ILE A 39 6.77 1.60 8.84
CA ILE A 39 8.19 1.42 8.59
C ILE A 39 8.70 0.43 9.63
N ASP A 40 9.08 -0.76 9.17
CA ASP A 40 9.53 -1.85 10.01
C ASP A 40 10.75 -2.50 9.33
N PRO A 41 11.98 -2.20 9.77
CA PRO A 41 13.21 -2.69 9.12
C PRO A 41 13.49 -4.17 9.41
N VAL A 42 12.72 -4.79 10.31
CA VAL A 42 12.88 -6.20 10.71
C VAL A 42 11.91 -7.09 9.94
N LYS A 43 10.69 -6.62 9.68
CA LYS A 43 9.70 -7.37 8.91
C LYS A 43 9.94 -7.22 7.41
N PRO A 44 9.59 -8.21 6.58
CA PRO A 44 9.63 -8.04 5.13
C PRO A 44 8.63 -6.98 4.68
N GLU A 45 8.97 -6.29 3.59
CA GLU A 45 8.10 -5.30 2.96
C GLU A 45 6.80 -5.97 2.47
N ASP A 46 5.66 -5.51 2.96
CA ASP A 46 4.34 -5.98 2.53
C ASP A 46 3.62 -4.86 1.77
N ILE A 47 3.56 -5.02 0.45
CA ILE A 47 2.86 -4.12 -0.46
C ILE A 47 1.66 -4.80 -1.12
N SER A 48 1.13 -5.87 -0.52
CA SER A 48 0.05 -6.68 -1.08
C SER A 48 -1.22 -5.85 -1.34
N ASP A 49 -1.52 -4.94 -0.43
CA ASP A 49 -2.64 -4.02 -0.50
C ASP A 49 -2.45 -2.96 -1.60
N TYR A 50 -1.23 -2.44 -1.78
CA TYR A 50 -0.89 -1.52 -2.87
C TYR A 50 -0.99 -2.20 -4.23
N GLN A 51 -0.53 -3.46 -4.35
CA GLN A 51 -0.68 -4.25 -5.57
C GLN A 51 -2.15 -4.49 -5.91
N ARG A 52 -2.99 -4.74 -4.90
CA ARG A 52 -4.45 -4.86 -5.06
C ARG A 52 -5.08 -3.55 -5.51
N LEU A 53 -4.64 -2.41 -4.98
CA LEU A 53 -5.11 -1.08 -5.37
C LEU A 53 -4.76 -0.74 -6.82
N MET A 54 -3.51 -0.99 -7.22
CA MET A 54 -3.07 -0.82 -8.61
C MET A 54 -3.75 -1.78 -9.59
N GLY A 55 -4.52 -2.76 -9.12
CA GLY A 55 -5.15 -3.75 -9.98
C GLY A 55 -4.15 -4.63 -10.74
N LYS A 56 -2.87 -4.65 -10.34
CA LYS A 56 -1.87 -5.58 -10.86
C LYS A 56 -2.21 -6.97 -10.34
N LYS A 57 -3.08 -7.67 -11.06
CA LYS A 57 -3.14 -9.13 -10.98
C LYS A 57 -1.73 -9.62 -11.27
N LEU A 58 -1.09 -10.33 -10.32
CA LEU A 58 -0.09 -11.32 -10.69
C LEU A 58 -0.73 -12.12 -11.83
N LYS A 59 -0.19 -11.97 -13.04
CA LYS A 59 -0.52 -12.87 -14.14
C LYS A 59 -0.04 -14.23 -13.67
N THR A 60 -0.94 -15.01 -13.09
CA THR A 60 -0.78 -16.45 -13.00
C THR A 60 -0.75 -16.94 -14.45
N ARG A 61 0.44 -17.24 -14.95
CA ARG A 61 0.66 -18.10 -16.11
C ARG A 61 1.91 -18.93 -15.86
#